data_AF-A0A0A3W2Y4-F1
#
_entry.id   AF-A0A0A3W2Y4-F1
#
_cell.length_a   1.000
_cell.length_b   1.000
_cell.length_c   1.000
_cell.angle_alpha   90.00
_cell.angle_beta   90.00
_cell.angle_gamma   90.00
#
_symmetry.space_group_name_H-M   'P 1'
#
loop_
_entity.id
_entity.type
_entity.pdbx_description
1 polymer ?
#
loop_
_entity_poly.entity_id
_entity_poly.type
_entity_poly.pdbx_seq_one_letter_code
_entity_poly.pdbx_strand_id
1 'polypeptide(L)'
;MLEYWFNPQISILKKLLIFIVIAAVTAGLYWMEPLPLDSILMFAGTGIIFLICRYCKIHFVKNPTGLSYRLLTWIPIALLLALIFMNMKDGEILVTGAQGIGFMALSICLFSPLSLMHKNSHA
;
A
#
# COMPACT_ATOMS: atom_id res chain seq x y z
N MET A 1 -4.84 -4.03 8.55
CA MET A 1 -5.46 -2.71 8.19
C MET A 1 -5.82 -2.62 6.72
N LEU A 2 -4.87 -2.82 5.79
CA LEU A 2 -5.14 -2.85 4.34
C LEU A 2 -6.19 -3.89 3.91
N GLU A 3 -6.32 -5.01 4.61
CA GLU A 3 -7.36 -6.03 4.34
C GLU A 3 -8.80 -5.49 4.41
N TYR A 4 -9.04 -4.45 5.22
CA TYR A 4 -10.33 -3.76 5.30
C TYR A 4 -10.70 -3.10 3.96
N TRP A 5 -9.71 -2.52 3.27
CA TRP A 5 -9.90 -1.88 1.98
C TRP A 5 -10.38 -2.86 0.90
N PHE A 6 -9.89 -4.10 0.95
CA PHE A 6 -10.21 -5.15 -0.01
C PHE A 6 -11.43 -6.00 0.36
N ASN A 7 -12.12 -5.71 1.47
CA ASN A 7 -13.33 -6.43 1.82
C ASN A 7 -14.52 -5.91 0.97
N PRO A 8 -15.23 -6.78 0.21
CA PRO A 8 -16.35 -6.38 -0.64
C PRO A 8 -17.62 -6.05 0.14
N GLN A 9 -17.76 -6.50 1.40
CA GLN A 9 -18.96 -6.25 2.22
C GLN A 9 -19.01 -4.84 2.85
N ILE A 10 -17.96 -4.05 2.66
CA ILE A 10 -17.82 -2.73 3.27
C ILE A 10 -18.25 -1.67 2.27
N SER A 11 -19.20 -0.82 2.68
CA SER A 11 -19.70 0.30 1.88
C SER A 11 -18.58 1.20 1.37
N ILE A 12 -18.68 1.60 0.10
CA ILE A 12 -17.77 2.52 -0.59
C ILE A 12 -17.59 3.81 0.22
N LEU A 13 -18.64 4.27 0.91
CA LEU A 13 -18.61 5.48 1.75
C LEU A 13 -17.61 5.36 2.91
N LYS A 14 -17.54 4.20 3.57
CA LYS A 14 -16.59 3.95 4.66
C LYS A 14 -15.15 3.90 4.14
N LYS A 15 -14.95 3.35 2.94
CA LYS A 15 -13.64 3.35 2.26
C LYS A 15 -13.20 4.79 1.94
N LEU A 16 -14.11 5.60 1.39
CA LEU A 16 -13.81 7.00 1.07
C LEU A 16 -13.46 7.82 2.32
N LEU A 17 -14.13 7.60 3.46
CA LEU A 17 -13.77 8.20 4.74
C LEU A 17 -12.35 7.85 5.19
N ILE A 18 -11.97 6.56 5.11
CA ILE A 18 -10.61 6.13 5.47
C ILE A 18 -9.58 6.75 4.53
N PHE A 19 -9.88 6.85 3.24
CA PHE A 19 -9.01 7.51 2.27
C PHE A 19 -8.78 8.99 2.65
N ILE A 20 -9.84 9.72 3.00
CA ILE A 20 -9.74 11.12 3.44
C ILE A 20 -8.89 11.22 4.70
N VAL A 21 -9.08 10.34 5.68
CA VAL A 21 -8.31 10.37 6.93
C VAL A 21 -6.83 10.12 6.65
N ILE A 22 -6.48 9.14 5.82
CA ILE A 22 -5.09 8.85 5.43
C ILE A 22 -4.49 10.04 4.67
N ALA A 23 -5.24 10.64 3.75
CA ALA A 23 -4.80 11.81 2.99
C ALA A 23 -4.55 13.01 3.91
N ALA A 24 -5.46 13.29 4.85
CA ALA A 24 -5.33 14.39 5.80
C ALA A 24 -4.13 14.22 6.74
N VAL A 25 -3.93 13.00 7.27
CA VAL A 25 -2.77 12.69 8.11
C VAL A 25 -1.47 12.84 7.31
N THR A 26 -1.41 12.26 6.10
CA THR A 26 -0.21 12.36 5.24
C THR A 26 0.11 13.80 4.86
N ALA A 27 -0.91 14.62 4.56
CA ALA A 27 -0.75 16.05 4.27
C ALA A 27 -0.28 16.83 5.50
N GLY A 28 -0.80 16.50 6.70
CA GLY A 28 -0.33 17.07 7.96
C GLY A 28 1.15 16.78 8.21
N LEU A 29 1.58 15.53 8.03
CA LEU A 29 2.99 15.16 8.14
C LEU A 29 3.85 15.86 7.07
N TYR A 30 3.34 16.02 5.85
CA TYR A 30 4.03 16.72 4.77
C TYR A 30 4.24 18.21 5.04
N TRP A 31 3.34 18.85 5.78
CA TRP A 31 3.55 20.23 6.22
C TRP A 31 4.61 20.38 7.30
N MET A 32 4.79 19.36 8.15
CA MET A 32 5.82 19.38 9.18
C MET A 32 7.20 19.15 8.57
N GLU A 33 7.34 18.08 7.79
CA GLU A 33 8.59 17.76 7.11
C GLU A 33 8.28 17.21 5.70
N PRO A 34 8.58 17.97 4.64
CA PRO A 34 8.25 17.56 3.29
C PRO A 34 9.22 16.47 2.82
N LEU A 35 8.67 15.30 2.47
CA LEU A 35 9.45 14.22 1.87
C LEU A 35 9.82 14.60 0.43
N PRO A 36 11.06 14.34 -0.03
CA PRO A 36 11.43 14.57 -1.41
C PRO A 36 10.53 13.77 -2.37
N LEU A 37 10.26 14.37 -3.52
CA LEU A 37 9.31 13.82 -4.49
C LEU A 37 9.76 12.46 -5.04
N ASP A 38 11.07 12.23 -5.15
CA ASP A 38 11.65 10.94 -5.54
C ASP A 38 11.27 9.82 -4.55
N SER A 39 11.38 10.08 -3.24
CA SER A 39 10.98 9.13 -2.20
C SER A 39 9.48 8.87 -2.22
N ILE A 40 8.66 9.91 -2.42
CA ILE A 40 7.20 9.76 -2.59
C ILE A 40 6.89 8.82 -3.75
N LEU A 41 7.57 9.01 -4.90
CA LEU A 41 7.40 8.17 -6.08
C LEU A 41 7.81 6.71 -5.81
N MET A 42 8.89 6.49 -5.06
CA MET A 42 9.32 5.15 -4.66
C MET A 42 8.33 4.46 -3.71
N PHE A 43 7.80 5.18 -2.72
CA PHE A 43 6.76 4.65 -1.82
C PHE A 43 5.45 4.38 -2.57
N ALA A 44 5.05 5.26 -3.49
CA ALA A 44 3.89 5.07 -4.34
C ALA A 44 4.07 3.85 -5.27
N GLY A 45 5.25 3.71 -5.89
CA GLY A 45 5.61 2.55 -6.73
C GLY A 45 5.62 1.25 -5.94
N THR A 46 6.06 1.27 -4.68
CA THR A 46 5.98 0.13 -3.76
C THR A 46 4.54 -0.28 -3.46
N GLY A 47 3.63 0.70 -3.37
CA GLY A 47 2.19 0.43 -3.30
C GLY A 47 1.65 -0.30 -4.53
N ILE A 48 2.11 0.05 -5.72
CA ILE A 48 1.72 -0.62 -6.97
C ILE A 48 2.31 -2.04 -7.03
N ILE A 49 3.59 -2.20 -6.70
CA ILE A 49 4.25 -3.52 -6.64
C ILE A 49 3.53 -4.41 -5.63
N PHE A 50 3.16 -3.88 -4.47
CA PHE A 50 2.35 -4.59 -3.47
C PHE A 50 1.02 -5.08 -4.06
N LEU A 51 0.32 -4.24 -4.83
CA LEU A 51 -0.93 -4.62 -5.50
C LEU A 51 -0.72 -5.73 -6.53
N ILE A 52 0.34 -5.65 -7.35
CA ILE A 52 0.67 -6.68 -8.34
C ILE A 52 0.98 -8.01 -7.64
N CYS A 53 1.85 -7.99 -6.63
CA CYS A 53 2.18 -9.18 -5.84
C CYS A 53 0.93 -9.78 -5.18
N ARG A 54 0.04 -8.94 -4.64
CA ARG A 54 -1.23 -9.39 -4.06
C ARG A 54 -2.16 -10.00 -5.10
N TYR A 55 -2.28 -9.40 -6.28
CA TYR A 55 -3.10 -9.91 -7.39
C TYR A 55 -2.60 -11.28 -7.85
N CYS A 56 -1.30 -11.41 -8.09
CA CYS A 56 -0.67 -12.68 -8.46
C CYS A 56 -0.89 -13.75 -7.37
N LYS A 57 -0.82 -13.36 -6.10
CA LYS A 57 -1.04 -14.26 -4.97
C LYS A 57 -2.46 -14.82 -4.94
N ILE A 58 -3.47 -14.00 -5.23
CA ILE A 58 -4.88 -14.40 -5.22
C ILE A 58 -5.25 -15.23 -6.46
N HIS A 59 -4.78 -14.83 -7.65
CA HIS A 59 -5.20 -15.45 -8.91
C HIS A 59 -4.35 -16.63 -9.38
N PHE A 60 -3.04 -16.63 -9.10
CA PHE A 60 -2.12 -17.62 -9.65
C PHE A 60 -1.67 -18.70 -8.65
N VAL A 61 -1.77 -18.44 -7.34
CA VAL A 61 -1.27 -19.38 -6.33
C VAL A 61 -2.42 -20.20 -5.74
N LYS A 62 -2.64 -21.41 -6.29
CA LYS A 62 -3.63 -22.37 -5.77
C LYS A 62 -3.25 -23.02 -4.44
N ASN A 63 -1.95 -23.10 -4.13
CA ASN A 63 -1.44 -23.77 -2.92
C ASN A 63 -0.92 -22.76 -1.88
N PRO A 64 -1.61 -22.59 -0.73
CA PRO A 64 -1.27 -21.57 0.28
C PRO A 64 0.05 -21.82 1.03
N THR A 65 0.69 -22.97 0.82
CA THR A 65 1.98 -23.35 1.44
C THR A 65 3.16 -23.36 0.47
N GLY A 66 2.95 -22.99 -0.81
CA GLY A 66 4.00 -22.98 -1.83
C GLY A 66 5.08 -21.92 -1.62
N LEU A 67 6.29 -22.18 -2.09
CA LEU A 67 7.44 -21.26 -2.00
C LEU A 67 7.15 -19.92 -2.72
N SER A 68 6.37 -19.96 -3.80
CA SER A 68 5.85 -18.79 -4.52
C SER A 68 4.92 -17.93 -3.66
N TYR A 69 4.05 -18.53 -2.84
CA TYR A 69 3.18 -17.81 -1.91
C TYR A 69 3.99 -16.99 -0.90
N ARG A 70 5.07 -17.60 -0.37
CA ARG A 70 6.00 -16.92 0.54
C ARG A 70 6.71 -15.77 -0.17
N LEU A 71 7.34 -16.02 -1.31
CA LEU A 71 8.05 -14.99 -2.10
C LEU A 71 7.18 -13.76 -2.37
N LEU A 72 5.95 -13.94 -2.88
CA LEU A 72 5.03 -12.83 -3.15
C LEU A 72 4.62 -12.05 -1.90
N THR A 73 4.72 -12.65 -0.72
CA THR A 73 4.43 -11.96 0.55
C THR A 73 5.67 -11.24 1.10
N TRP A 74 6.87 -11.78 0.87
CA TRP A 74 8.13 -11.19 1.33
C TRP A 74 8.63 -10.04 0.45
N ILE A 75 8.39 -10.08 -0.87
CA ILE A 75 8.84 -9.03 -1.81
C ILE A 75 8.33 -7.63 -1.39
N PRO A 76 7.03 -7.42 -1.14
CA PRO A 76 6.55 -6.10 -0.77
C PRO A 76 7.04 -5.64 0.61
N ILE A 77 7.20 -6.58 1.55
CA ILE A 77 7.71 -6.30 2.90
C ILE A 77 9.17 -5.86 2.84
N ALA A 78 9.99 -6.58 2.07
CA ALA A 78 11.40 -6.24 1.88
C ALA A 78 11.56 -4.88 1.19
N LEU A 79 10.71 -4.57 0.20
CA LEU A 79 10.74 -3.29 -0.50
C LEU A 79 10.36 -2.12 0.43
N LEU A 80 9.34 -2.31 1.26
CA LEU A 80 8.89 -1.33 2.26
C LEU A 80 9.99 -1.09 3.31
N LEU A 81 10.61 -2.16 3.82
CA LEU A 81 11.75 -2.05 4.72
C LEU A 81 12.91 -1.30 4.05
N ALA A 82 13.31 -1.69 2.85
CA ALA A 82 14.42 -1.05 2.14
C ALA A 82 14.20 0.47 1.96
N LEU A 83 12.97 0.90 1.69
CA LEU A 83 12.63 2.31 1.56
C LEU A 83 12.62 3.07 2.87
N ILE A 84 12.10 2.47 3.95
CA ILE A 84 12.22 3.06 5.28
C ILE A 84 13.70 3.28 5.60
N PHE A 85 14.53 2.24 5.43
CA PHE A 85 15.97 2.31 5.69
C PHE A 85 16.72 3.31 4.80
N MET A 86 16.33 3.44 3.52
CA MET A 86 16.94 4.41 2.60
C MET A 86 16.63 5.87 2.97
N ASN A 87 15.43 6.13 3.49
CA ASN A 87 15.01 7.46 3.95
C ASN A 87 15.51 7.79 5.37
N MET A 88 16.14 6.84 6.08
CA MET A 88 16.77 7.11 7.39
C MET A 88 18.07 7.92 7.31
N LYS A 89 18.61 8.17 6.11
CA LYS A 89 19.87 8.90 5.93
C LYS A 89 19.84 10.32 6.52
N ASP A 90 18.65 10.89 6.69
CA ASP A 90 18.45 12.27 7.15
C ASP A 90 18.06 12.38 8.65
N GLY A 91 18.07 11.28 9.41
CA GLY A 91 18.06 11.31 10.89
C GLY A 91 16.69 11.13 11.57
N GLU A 92 15.56 11.42 10.90
CA GLU A 92 14.22 11.18 11.46
C GLU A 92 13.47 10.02 10.79
N ILE A 93 13.46 8.86 11.46
CA ILE A 93 12.83 7.62 10.99
C ILE A 93 11.31 7.68 11.09
N LEU A 94 10.80 8.31 12.16
CA LEU A 94 9.40 8.19 12.54
C LEU A 94 8.49 9.00 11.62
N VAL A 95 8.86 10.25 11.32
CA VAL A 95 8.06 11.16 10.49
C VAL A 95 8.13 10.74 9.02
N THR A 96 9.34 10.60 8.48
CA THR A 96 9.55 10.20 7.07
C THR A 96 9.01 8.80 6.77
N GLY A 97 9.19 7.85 7.70
CA GLY A 97 8.65 6.50 7.59
C GLY A 97 7.12 6.47 7.64
N ALA A 98 6.50 7.20 8.57
CA ALA A 98 5.04 7.29 8.66
C ALA A 98 4.43 7.94 7.41
N GLN A 99 5.06 8.99 6.90
CA GLN A 99 4.66 9.68 5.69
C GLN A 99 4.81 8.80 4.44
N GLY A 100 5.93 8.06 4.33
CA GLY A 100 6.15 7.09 3.26
C GLY A 100 5.11 5.97 3.25
N ILE A 101 4.77 5.43 4.43
CA ILE A 101 3.66 4.47 4.58
C ILE A 101 2.32 5.10 4.19
N GLY A 102 2.10 6.37 4.54
CA GLY A 102 0.92 7.15 4.12
C GLY A 102 0.78 7.23 2.61
N PHE A 103 1.86 7.61 1.90
CA PHE A 103 1.88 7.67 0.43
C PHE A 103 1.73 6.30 -0.23
N MET A 104 2.35 5.26 0.34
CA MET A 104 2.14 3.88 -0.11
C MET A 104 0.66 3.49 0.04
N ALA A 105 0.03 3.81 1.18
CA ALA A 105 -1.38 3.53 1.42
C ALA A 105 -2.29 4.30 0.46
N LEU A 106 -2.00 5.57 0.17
CA LEU A 106 -2.73 6.37 -0.82
C LEU A 106 -2.61 5.77 -2.22
N SER A 107 -1.41 5.39 -2.63
CA SER A 107 -1.17 4.70 -3.91
C SER A 107 -1.98 3.40 -3.97
N ILE A 108 -1.93 2.58 -2.91
CA ILE A 108 -2.73 1.36 -2.86
C ILE A 108 -4.22 1.68 -2.94
N CYS A 109 -4.72 2.71 -2.25
CA CYS A 109 -6.14 3.06 -2.28
C CYS A 109 -6.58 3.55 -3.67
N LEU A 110 -5.76 4.35 -4.35
CA LEU A 110 -6.04 4.89 -5.68
C LEU A 110 -5.98 3.81 -6.77
N PHE A 111 -4.94 2.96 -6.73
CA PHE A 111 -4.70 1.93 -7.73
C PHE A 111 -5.31 0.57 -7.36
N SER A 112 -5.90 0.45 -6.17
CA SER A 112 -6.62 -0.76 -5.79
C SER A 112 -7.70 -1.00 -6.83
N PRO A 113 -7.79 -2.21 -7.41
CA PRO A 113 -8.83 -2.59 -8.36
C PRO A 113 -10.20 -2.67 -7.65
N LEU A 114 -10.74 -1.54 -7.21
CA LEU A 114 -12.02 -1.44 -6.52
C LEU A 114 -13.18 -1.88 -7.43
N SER A 115 -13.06 -1.65 -8.76
CA SER A 115 -14.09 -2.04 -9.73
C SER A 115 -13.93 -3.47 -10.27
N LEU A 116 -12.74 -4.07 -10.13
CA LEU A 116 -12.42 -5.39 -10.71
C LEU A 116 -12.92 -6.54 -9.82
N MET A 117 -13.09 -6.32 -8.51
CA MET A 117 -13.71 -7.32 -7.61
C MET A 117 -15.25 -7.34 -7.66
N HIS A 118 -15.92 -6.24 -8.01
CA HIS A 118 -17.39 -6.23 -8.10
C HIS A 118 -17.89 -7.03 -9.32
N LYS A 119 -17.02 -7.30 -10.30
CA LYS A 119 -17.41 -7.91 -11.58
C LYS A 119 -17.24 -9.43 -11.67
N ASN A 120 -16.63 -10.08 -10.67
CA ASN A 120 -16.37 -11.53 -10.68
C ASN A 120 -17.08 -12.29 -9.56
N SER A 121 -18.33 -11.92 -9.25
CA SER A 121 -19.27 -12.82 -8.52
C SER A 121 -20.06 -13.72 -9.47
N HIS A 122 -19.62 -13.86 -10.73
CA HIS A 122 -20.11 -14.83 -11.70
C HIS A 122 -18.96 -15.19 -12.67
N ALA A 123 -18.15 -16.17 -12.31
CA ALA A 123 -17.40 -17.04 -13.24
C ALA A 123 -16.94 -18.28 -12.48
#